data_AF-A0A2E2TVN1-F1
#
_entry.id   AF-A0A2E2TVN1-F1
#
_cell.length_a   1.000
_cell.length_b   1.000
_cell.length_c   1.000
_cell.angle_alpha   90.00
_cell.angle_beta   90.00
_cell.angle_gamma   90.00
#
_symmetry.space_group_name_H-M   'P 1'
#
loop_
_entity.id
_entity.type
_entity.pdbx_description
1 polymer ?
#
loop_
_entity_poly.entity_id
_entity_poly.type
_entity_poly.pdbx_seq_one_letter_code
_entity_poly.pdbx_strand_id
1 'polypeptide(L)'
;MSTWLKKLTRTLGVGFLFAFAVTAQAFEAGQDYLVLKSSVVDEAAVASLRAEDPSAVQVVQFFSYGCHWCYLIENELSQWLERKPSNVKLIREPVVFQPGWRPLAKAFHTAVGLGVLDEKNHQILFEAVQGASGSLSSDKKVRSFFTEQLSVSADDFDKVYDSFSINRQLDRTNALLRALEISYIPVFVVNGPEVAYLVSVDTAGSQDAVFGVLDYLVEKVKKEQLTSQP
;
A
#
# COMPACT_ATOMS: atom_id res chain seq x y z
N MET A 1 52.61 71.39 -15.81
CA MET A 1 51.44 71.38 -14.90
C MET A 1 50.46 70.32 -15.35
N SER A 2 49.84 69.64 -14.37
CA SER A 2 48.77 68.63 -14.44
C SER A 2 49.07 67.25 -15.06
N THR A 3 49.61 66.37 -14.23
CA THR A 3 49.34 64.93 -14.23
C THR A 3 47.84 64.67 -13.98
N TRP A 4 47.13 64.05 -14.92
CA TRP A 4 45.74 63.67 -14.72
C TRP A 4 45.58 62.15 -14.64
N LEU A 5 45.33 61.70 -13.41
CA LEU A 5 44.89 60.37 -13.01
C LEU A 5 43.58 60.01 -13.72
N LYS A 6 43.54 58.83 -14.35
CA LYS A 6 42.31 58.05 -14.47
C LYS A 6 42.60 56.63 -14.01
N LYS A 7 42.30 56.36 -12.73
CA LYS A 7 42.26 55.03 -12.14
C LYS A 7 41.13 54.24 -12.81
N LEU A 8 41.49 53.24 -13.61
CA LEU A 8 40.56 52.19 -14.03
C LEU A 8 40.52 51.15 -12.92
N THR A 9 39.55 51.26 -12.01
CA THR A 9 39.23 50.19 -11.06
C THR A 9 38.45 49.10 -11.80
N ARG A 10 39.12 48.00 -12.13
CA ARG A 10 38.47 46.75 -12.55
C ARG A 10 37.78 46.15 -11.32
N THR A 11 36.48 46.38 -11.18
CA THR A 11 35.66 45.64 -10.21
C THR A 11 35.47 44.23 -10.77
N LEU A 12 36.26 43.26 -10.29
CA LEU A 12 35.94 41.84 -10.50
C LEU A 12 34.68 41.52 -9.70
N GLY A 13 33.55 41.39 -10.39
CA GLY A 13 32.35 40.79 -9.82
C GLY A 13 32.59 39.31 -9.57
N VAL A 14 32.75 38.93 -8.30
CA VAL A 14 32.73 37.53 -7.87
C VAL A 14 31.29 37.05 -8.00
N GLY A 15 30.99 36.33 -9.08
CA GLY A 15 29.71 35.64 -9.24
C GLY A 15 29.61 34.53 -8.21
N PHE A 16 28.78 34.71 -7.19
CA PHE A 16 28.46 33.68 -6.21
C PHE A 16 27.48 32.69 -6.87
N LEU A 17 28.01 31.63 -7.47
CA LEU A 17 27.23 30.49 -7.93
C LEU A 17 26.69 29.74 -6.71
N PHE A 18 25.46 30.04 -6.30
CA PHE A 18 24.71 29.17 -5.39
C PHE A 18 24.36 27.89 -6.15
N ALA A 19 25.18 26.85 -5.99
CA ALA A 19 24.79 25.50 -6.35
C ALA A 19 23.74 25.05 -5.34
N PHE A 20 22.46 25.05 -5.74
CA PHE A 20 21.43 24.32 -5.02
C PHE A 20 21.74 22.83 -5.16
N ALA A 21 22.39 22.27 -4.14
CA ALA A 21 22.41 20.83 -3.97
C ALA A 21 20.96 20.42 -3.66
N VAL A 22 20.29 19.81 -4.63
CA VAL A 22 19.05 19.08 -4.38
C VAL A 22 19.44 17.91 -3.48
N THR A 23 19.25 18.07 -2.17
CA THR A 23 19.35 16.93 -1.25
C THR A 23 18.17 16.03 -1.56
N ALA A 24 18.45 14.82 -2.05
CA ALA A 24 17.44 13.78 -2.12
C ALA A 24 16.81 13.68 -0.73
N GLN A 25 15.49 13.85 -0.64
CA GLN A 25 14.77 13.76 0.62
C GLN A 25 15.02 12.36 1.19
N ALA A 26 15.77 12.29 2.29
CA ALA A 26 16.05 11.04 2.95
C ALA A 26 14.90 10.77 3.91
N PHE A 27 14.13 9.71 3.66
CA PHE A 27 13.08 9.28 4.58
C PHE A 27 13.71 8.69 5.86
N GLU A 28 13.19 9.10 7.01
CA GLU A 28 13.71 8.76 8.34
C GLU A 28 12.84 7.74 9.07
N ALA A 29 13.48 6.71 9.64
CA ALA A 29 12.79 5.72 10.46
C ALA A 29 12.26 6.35 11.76
N GLY A 30 11.04 5.99 12.15
CA GLY A 30 10.33 6.56 13.29
C GLY A 30 9.61 7.88 12.99
N GLN A 31 9.84 8.47 11.80
CA GLN A 31 9.10 9.63 11.30
C GLN A 31 8.24 9.22 10.10
N ASP A 32 8.88 8.90 8.96
CA ASP A 32 8.18 8.62 7.70
C ASP A 32 7.64 7.18 7.62
N TYR A 33 8.30 6.26 8.31
CA TYR A 33 7.95 4.85 8.40
C TYR A 33 8.40 4.24 9.73
N LEU A 34 7.79 3.13 10.12
CA LEU A 34 8.20 2.36 11.29
C LEU A 34 8.96 1.10 10.87
N VAL A 35 10.00 0.75 11.62
CA VAL A 35 10.74 -0.51 11.45
C VAL A 35 10.08 -1.56 12.34
N LEU A 36 9.66 -2.67 11.77
CA LEU A 36 9.11 -3.78 12.51
C LEU A 36 10.23 -4.59 13.17
N LYS A 37 9.99 -5.03 14.41
CA LYS A 37 10.95 -5.86 15.16
C LYS A 37 11.18 -7.18 14.43
N SER A 38 12.40 -7.71 14.47
CA SER A 38 12.71 -9.02 13.87
C SER A 38 11.79 -10.13 14.38
N SER A 39 11.43 -10.11 15.67
CA SER A 39 10.46 -11.06 16.25
C SER A 39 9.10 -11.05 15.55
N VAL A 40 8.67 -9.90 15.01
CA VAL A 40 7.43 -9.77 14.22
C VAL A 40 7.63 -10.29 12.80
N VAL A 41 8.79 -10.02 12.19
CA VAL A 41 9.14 -10.51 10.83
C VAL A 41 9.17 -12.03 10.78
N ASP A 42 9.65 -12.66 11.86
CA ASP A 42 9.75 -14.11 12.03
C ASP A 42 8.42 -14.78 12.40
N GLU A 43 7.39 -14.01 12.76
CA GLU A 43 6.07 -14.60 13.00
C GLU A 43 5.56 -15.29 11.74
N ALA A 44 5.08 -16.53 11.91
CA ALA A 44 4.67 -17.38 10.79
C ALA A 44 3.67 -16.71 9.84
N ALA A 45 2.76 -15.88 10.38
CA ALA A 45 1.81 -15.13 9.58
C ALA A 45 2.52 -14.12 8.64
N VAL A 46 3.45 -13.33 9.17
CA VAL A 46 4.19 -12.31 8.42
C VAL A 46 5.17 -12.95 7.44
N ALA A 47 5.86 -14.02 7.84
CA ALA A 47 6.73 -14.80 6.97
C ALA A 47 5.96 -15.43 5.79
N SER A 48 4.70 -15.84 6.00
CA SER A 48 3.88 -16.48 4.95
C SER A 48 3.59 -15.56 3.76
N LEU A 49 3.62 -14.23 3.94
CA LEU A 49 3.47 -13.27 2.84
C LEU A 49 4.56 -13.43 1.77
N ARG A 50 5.75 -13.92 2.15
CA ARG A 50 6.89 -14.14 1.23
C ARG A 50 6.88 -15.53 0.59
N ALA A 51 6.08 -16.46 1.10
CA ALA A 51 6.12 -17.86 0.68
C ALA A 51 5.72 -18.06 -0.79
N GLU A 52 4.92 -17.15 -1.35
CA GLU A 52 4.44 -17.23 -2.72
C GLU A 52 5.50 -16.82 -3.75
N ASP A 53 6.40 -15.89 -3.39
CA ASP A 53 7.53 -15.47 -4.23
C ASP A 53 8.62 -14.82 -3.38
N PRO A 54 9.63 -15.62 -2.95
CA PRO A 54 10.72 -15.12 -2.13
C PRO A 54 11.61 -14.08 -2.83
N SER A 55 11.55 -14.00 -4.17
CA SER A 55 12.36 -13.07 -4.96
C SER A 55 11.71 -11.70 -5.14
N ALA A 56 10.40 -11.59 -4.89
CA ALA A 56 9.66 -10.36 -5.01
C ALA A 56 9.55 -9.63 -3.66
N VAL A 57 9.65 -8.30 -3.70
CA VAL A 57 9.32 -7.46 -2.55
C VAL A 57 7.81 -7.38 -2.43
N GLN A 58 7.27 -7.79 -1.27
CA GLN A 58 5.83 -7.75 -1.02
C GLN A 58 5.47 -6.41 -0.38
N VAL A 59 4.53 -5.71 -1.00
CA VAL A 59 3.88 -4.55 -0.42
C VAL A 59 2.46 -4.97 -0.08
N VAL A 60 2.12 -4.98 1.21
CA VAL A 60 0.81 -5.41 1.69
C VAL A 60 -0.01 -4.18 2.06
N GLN A 61 -1.17 -4.01 1.45
CA GLN A 61 -2.14 -2.98 1.82
C GLN A 61 -3.21 -3.59 2.73
N PHE A 62 -3.33 -3.06 3.93
CA PHE A 62 -4.46 -3.33 4.82
C PHE A 62 -5.54 -2.27 4.61
N PHE A 63 -6.73 -2.70 4.18
CA PHE A 63 -7.79 -1.79 3.76
C PHE A 63 -9.19 -2.32 4.09
N SER A 64 -10.22 -1.51 3.89
CA SER A 64 -11.60 -1.97 3.83
C SER A 64 -12.40 -1.11 2.87
N TYR A 65 -13.32 -1.70 2.12
CA TYR A 65 -14.25 -0.93 1.28
C TYR A 65 -15.11 0.05 2.09
N GLY A 66 -15.33 -0.22 3.38
CA GLY A 66 -16.07 0.65 4.28
C GLY A 66 -15.25 1.78 4.90
N CYS A 67 -13.96 1.91 4.56
CA CYS A 67 -13.04 2.92 5.09
C CYS A 67 -12.88 4.06 4.07
N HIS A 68 -13.32 5.26 4.43
CA HIS A 68 -13.26 6.44 3.55
C HIS A 68 -11.82 6.79 3.16
N TRP A 69 -10.88 6.78 4.11
CA TRP A 69 -9.47 7.07 3.86
C TRP A 69 -8.80 6.05 2.95
N CYS A 70 -9.27 4.79 3.01
CA CYS A 70 -8.82 3.72 2.13
C CYS A 70 -9.32 3.96 0.70
N TYR A 71 -10.54 4.46 0.53
CA TYR A 71 -11.04 4.84 -0.79
C TYR A 71 -10.25 5.99 -1.42
N LEU A 72 -9.94 7.02 -0.63
CA LEU A 72 -9.24 8.21 -1.16
C LEU A 72 -7.85 7.88 -1.72
N ILE A 73 -7.13 6.93 -1.12
CA ILE A 73 -5.75 6.60 -1.53
C ILE A 73 -5.67 5.68 -2.75
N GLU A 74 -6.79 5.09 -3.21
CA GLU A 74 -6.78 4.13 -4.32
C GLU A 74 -6.36 4.77 -5.64
N ASN A 75 -6.62 6.06 -5.84
CA ASN A 75 -6.23 6.76 -7.06
C ASN A 75 -4.70 6.85 -7.19
N GLU A 76 -4.01 7.23 -6.13
CA GLU A 76 -2.56 7.30 -6.07
C GLU A 76 -1.95 5.90 -6.08
N LEU A 77 -2.59 4.92 -5.44
CA LEU A 77 -2.16 3.52 -5.49
C LEU A 77 -2.23 2.95 -6.91
N SER A 78 -3.31 3.23 -7.65
CA SER A 78 -3.46 2.80 -9.04
C SER A 78 -2.35 3.38 -9.92
N GLN A 79 -2.05 4.67 -9.76
CA GLN A 79 -0.93 5.30 -10.48
C GLN A 79 0.42 4.71 -10.07
N TRP A 80 0.63 4.39 -8.80
CA TRP A 80 1.84 3.74 -8.33
C TRP A 80 1.98 2.33 -8.92
N LEU A 81 0.89 1.55 -9.01
CA LEU A 81 0.89 0.21 -9.59
C LEU A 81 1.35 0.18 -11.06
N GLU A 82 1.08 1.24 -11.82
CA GLU A 82 1.52 1.38 -13.22
C GLU A 82 3.03 1.63 -13.35
N ARG A 83 3.64 2.27 -12.34
CA ARG A 83 5.06 2.69 -12.37
C ARG A 83 5.98 1.90 -11.44
N LYS A 84 5.45 1.07 -10.53
CA LYS A 84 6.23 0.32 -9.57
C LYS A 84 7.21 -0.64 -10.28
N PRO A 85 8.33 -0.99 -9.66
CA PRO A 85 9.23 -2.00 -10.20
C PRO A 85 8.54 -3.36 -10.42
N SER A 86 8.96 -4.09 -11.46
CA SER A 86 8.36 -5.38 -11.84
C SER A 86 8.49 -6.47 -10.77
N ASN A 87 9.53 -6.41 -9.93
CA ASN A 87 9.76 -7.35 -8.84
C ASN A 87 9.01 -6.98 -7.54
N VAL A 88 8.08 -6.03 -7.60
CA VAL A 88 7.20 -5.69 -6.48
C VAL A 88 5.83 -6.32 -6.69
N LYS A 89 5.30 -6.99 -5.67
CA LYS A 89 3.93 -7.52 -5.66
C LYS A 89 3.10 -6.75 -4.63
N LEU A 90 1.93 -6.28 -5.06
CA LEU A 90 0.94 -5.74 -4.14
C LEU A 90 0.03 -6.88 -3.67
N ILE A 91 -0.09 -7.04 -2.36
CA ILE A 91 -1.06 -7.92 -1.72
C ILE A 91 -2.08 -7.01 -1.02
N ARG A 92 -3.37 -7.25 -1.24
CA ARG A 92 -4.44 -6.52 -0.55
C ARG A 92 -5.09 -7.44 0.48
N GLU A 93 -5.11 -6.99 1.73
CA GLU A 93 -5.62 -7.71 2.89
C GLU A 93 -6.83 -6.96 3.47
N PRO A 94 -8.06 -7.39 3.18
CA PRO A 94 -9.26 -6.70 3.64
C PRO A 94 -9.51 -6.93 5.14
N VAL A 95 -9.68 -5.84 5.87
CA VAL A 95 -9.78 -5.82 7.33
C VAL A 95 -11.23 -5.77 7.80
N VAL A 96 -11.51 -6.47 8.91
CA VAL A 96 -12.81 -6.49 9.58
C VAL A 96 -12.69 -5.92 11.00
N PHE A 97 -12.56 -4.59 11.12
CA PHE A 97 -12.56 -3.91 12.42
C PHE A 97 -13.95 -3.69 13.02
N GLN A 98 -15.01 -3.86 12.23
CA GLN A 98 -16.39 -3.82 12.73
C GLN A 98 -17.27 -4.85 12.01
N PRO A 99 -18.35 -5.34 12.64
CA PRO A 99 -19.18 -6.43 12.08
C PRO A 99 -19.69 -6.18 10.66
N GLY A 100 -20.07 -4.93 10.36
CA GLY A 100 -20.58 -4.52 9.05
C GLY A 100 -19.54 -4.58 7.91
N TRP A 101 -18.25 -4.79 8.22
CA TRP A 101 -17.19 -4.92 7.21
C TRP A 101 -16.93 -6.37 6.81
N ARG A 102 -17.46 -7.36 7.54
CA ARG A 102 -17.28 -8.77 7.18
C ARG A 102 -17.81 -9.08 5.77
N PRO A 103 -19.03 -8.64 5.37
CA PRO A 103 -19.51 -8.88 4.02
C PRO A 103 -18.62 -8.26 2.94
N LEU A 104 -17.98 -7.12 3.24
CA LEU A 104 -17.08 -6.40 2.34
C LEU A 104 -15.75 -7.12 2.14
N ALA A 105 -15.18 -7.65 3.23
CA ALA A 105 -13.96 -8.44 3.15
C ALA A 105 -14.20 -9.77 2.40
N LYS A 106 -15.36 -10.42 2.63
CA LYS A 106 -15.80 -11.57 1.82
C LYS A 106 -15.96 -11.18 0.35
N ALA A 107 -16.51 -10.00 0.06
CA ALA A 107 -16.67 -9.51 -1.31
C ALA A 107 -15.33 -9.42 -2.04
N PHE A 108 -14.30 -8.83 -1.42
CA PHE A 108 -12.95 -8.76 -2.00
C PHE A 108 -12.42 -10.16 -2.36
N HIS A 109 -12.40 -11.07 -1.39
CA HIS A 109 -11.87 -12.41 -1.60
C HIS A 109 -12.71 -13.25 -2.57
N THR A 110 -14.01 -12.98 -2.67
CA THR A 110 -14.89 -13.62 -3.66
C THR A 110 -14.58 -13.14 -5.06
N ALA A 111 -14.34 -11.84 -5.25
CA ALA A 111 -13.87 -11.32 -6.53
C ALA A 111 -12.53 -11.94 -6.95
N VAL A 112 -11.59 -12.13 -6.01
CA VAL A 112 -10.33 -12.86 -6.24
C VAL A 112 -10.60 -14.30 -6.65
N GLY A 113 -11.41 -15.04 -5.88
CA GLY A 113 -11.69 -16.46 -6.11
C GLY A 113 -12.42 -16.75 -7.41
N LEU A 114 -13.23 -15.80 -7.88
CA LEU A 114 -13.92 -15.87 -9.17
C LEU A 114 -13.07 -15.37 -10.35
N GLY A 115 -11.88 -14.82 -10.10
CA GLY A 115 -11.01 -14.26 -11.13
C GLY A 115 -11.56 -12.98 -11.78
N VAL A 116 -12.49 -12.29 -11.10
CA VAL A 116 -13.10 -11.04 -11.58
C VAL A 116 -12.52 -9.81 -10.91
N LEU A 117 -11.59 -9.95 -9.97
CA LEU A 117 -10.91 -8.81 -9.37
C LEU A 117 -9.86 -8.24 -10.34
N ASP A 118 -10.10 -7.01 -10.79
CA ASP A 118 -9.14 -6.11 -11.43
C ASP A 118 -9.27 -4.70 -10.81
N GLU A 119 -8.41 -3.75 -11.20
CA GLU A 119 -8.45 -2.38 -10.63
C GLU A 119 -9.81 -1.69 -10.87
N LYS A 120 -10.45 -1.95 -12.00
CA LYS A 120 -11.78 -1.41 -12.31
C LYS A 120 -12.83 -1.95 -11.34
N ASN A 121 -12.94 -3.26 -11.19
CA ASN A 121 -13.92 -3.89 -10.31
C ASN A 121 -13.61 -3.61 -8.84
N HIS A 122 -12.33 -3.44 -8.49
CA HIS A 122 -11.92 -2.96 -7.18
C HIS A 122 -12.46 -1.56 -6.89
N GLN A 123 -12.33 -0.64 -7.85
CA GLN A 123 -12.88 0.71 -7.76
C GLN A 123 -14.41 0.72 -7.68
N ILE A 124 -15.11 -0.05 -8.52
CA ILE A 124 -16.59 -0.13 -8.50
C ILE A 124 -17.08 -0.65 -7.14
N LEU A 125 -16.38 -1.61 -6.51
CA LEU A 125 -16.71 -2.08 -5.16
C LEU A 125 -16.56 -0.98 -4.11
N PHE A 126 -15.50 -0.17 -4.20
CA PHE A 126 -15.33 1.00 -3.34
C PHE A 126 -16.46 2.01 -3.54
N GLU A 127 -16.72 2.41 -4.79
CA GLU A 127 -17.76 3.38 -5.14
C GLU A 127 -19.14 2.91 -4.69
N ALA A 128 -19.45 1.62 -4.82
CA ALA A 128 -20.70 1.04 -4.35
C ALA A 128 -20.87 1.19 -2.83
N VAL A 129 -19.80 1.07 -2.05
CA VAL A 129 -19.85 1.20 -0.59
C VAL A 129 -19.84 2.66 -0.13
N GLN A 130 -19.00 3.49 -0.76
CA GLN A 130 -18.80 4.89 -0.40
C GLN A 130 -19.92 5.81 -0.89
N GLY A 131 -20.59 5.44 -1.99
CA GLY A 131 -21.71 6.17 -2.55
C GLY A 131 -23.00 6.00 -1.74
N ALA A 132 -23.99 5.32 -2.30
CA ALA A 132 -25.28 5.12 -1.62
C ALA A 132 -25.06 4.29 -0.34
N SER A 133 -25.17 4.96 0.81
CA SER A 133 -24.82 4.40 2.12
C SER A 133 -25.45 3.02 2.34
N GLY A 134 -24.60 2.00 2.39
CA GLY A 134 -25.00 0.64 2.73
C GLY A 134 -25.42 -0.24 1.54
N SER A 135 -25.01 0.06 0.31
CA SER A 135 -25.33 -0.82 -0.83
C SER A 135 -24.77 -2.24 -0.64
N LEU A 136 -23.64 -2.44 0.06
CA LEU A 136 -23.04 -3.77 0.28
C LEU A 136 -22.99 -4.21 1.75
N SER A 137 -23.88 -3.68 2.61
CA SER A 137 -23.85 -3.91 4.06
C SER A 137 -24.25 -5.32 4.53
N SER A 138 -24.53 -6.25 3.61
CA SER A 138 -24.99 -7.61 3.93
C SER A 138 -24.71 -8.55 2.76
N ASP A 139 -24.53 -9.83 3.07
CA ASP A 139 -24.25 -10.92 2.13
C ASP A 139 -25.23 -10.94 0.94
N LYS A 140 -26.54 -10.76 1.21
CA LYS A 140 -27.57 -10.66 0.15
C LYS A 140 -27.31 -9.53 -0.83
N LYS A 141 -26.93 -8.35 -0.33
CA LYS A 141 -26.68 -7.19 -1.19
C LYS A 141 -25.36 -7.32 -1.95
N VAL A 142 -24.34 -7.91 -1.32
CA VAL A 142 -23.08 -8.28 -2.01
C VAL A 142 -23.38 -9.21 -3.16
N ARG A 143 -24.18 -10.27 -2.94
CA ARG A 143 -24.60 -11.18 -4.00
C ARG A 143 -25.29 -10.46 -5.16
N SER A 144 -26.30 -9.63 -4.87
CA SER A 144 -26.98 -8.83 -5.89
C SER A 144 -26.00 -7.98 -6.70
N PHE A 145 -25.06 -7.31 -6.03
CA PHE A 145 -24.05 -6.51 -6.72
C PHE A 145 -23.17 -7.35 -7.66
N PHE A 146 -22.70 -8.53 -7.23
CA PHE A 146 -21.91 -9.41 -8.09
C PHE A 146 -22.70 -9.88 -9.31
N THR A 147 -23.98 -10.22 -9.14
CA THR A 147 -24.84 -10.66 -10.25
C THR A 147 -25.21 -9.53 -11.21
N GLU A 148 -25.45 -8.33 -10.69
CA GLU A 148 -25.98 -7.20 -11.48
C GLU A 148 -24.87 -6.34 -12.08
N GLN A 149 -23.76 -6.15 -11.38
CA GLN A 149 -22.69 -5.23 -11.77
C GLN A 149 -21.45 -5.95 -12.32
N LEU A 150 -21.15 -7.17 -11.83
CA LEU A 150 -19.96 -7.93 -12.22
C LEU A 150 -20.26 -9.12 -13.15
N SER A 151 -21.53 -9.29 -13.56
CA SER A 151 -21.97 -10.38 -14.45
C SER A 151 -21.60 -11.79 -13.96
N VAL A 152 -21.52 -11.99 -12.64
CA VAL A 152 -21.25 -13.29 -12.01
C VAL A 152 -22.57 -14.04 -11.84
N SER A 153 -22.58 -15.36 -12.12
CA SER A 153 -23.78 -16.15 -11.86
C SER A 153 -24.05 -16.30 -10.36
N ALA A 154 -25.32 -16.33 -9.98
CA ALA A 154 -25.77 -16.60 -8.63
C ALA A 154 -25.10 -17.85 -8.02
N ASP A 155 -25.06 -18.93 -8.79
CA ASP A 155 -24.52 -20.22 -8.36
C ASP A 155 -23.00 -20.18 -8.15
N ASP A 156 -22.26 -19.49 -9.02
CA ASP A 156 -20.80 -19.40 -8.88
C ASP A 156 -20.42 -18.48 -7.72
N PHE A 157 -21.16 -17.40 -7.51
CA PHE A 157 -21.02 -16.58 -6.31
C PHE A 157 -21.23 -17.40 -5.04
N ASP A 158 -22.35 -18.13 -4.95
CA ASP A 158 -22.71 -18.88 -3.73
C ASP A 158 -21.69 -19.99 -3.41
N LYS A 159 -21.11 -20.63 -4.43
CA LYS A 159 -20.02 -21.63 -4.26
C LYS A 159 -18.76 -21.04 -3.62
N VAL A 160 -18.43 -19.79 -3.93
CA VAL A 160 -17.19 -19.14 -3.49
C VAL A 160 -17.39 -18.38 -2.18
N TYR A 161 -18.44 -17.57 -2.10
CA TYR A 161 -18.62 -16.56 -1.05
C TYR A 161 -18.70 -17.15 0.37
N ASP A 162 -19.35 -18.30 0.54
CA ASP A 162 -19.47 -19.02 1.82
C ASP A 162 -18.48 -20.19 1.96
N SER A 163 -17.49 -20.27 1.08
CA SER A 163 -16.50 -21.34 1.12
C SER A 163 -15.60 -21.25 2.35
N PHE A 164 -15.10 -22.42 2.78
CA PHE A 164 -14.10 -22.51 3.85
C PHE A 164 -12.84 -21.69 3.55
N SER A 165 -12.45 -21.57 2.27
CA SER A 165 -11.31 -20.76 1.85
C SER A 165 -11.46 -19.28 2.18
N ILE A 166 -12.64 -18.68 1.99
CA ILE A 166 -12.87 -17.27 2.32
C ILE A 166 -12.70 -17.04 3.82
N ASN A 167 -13.29 -17.90 4.66
CA ASN A 167 -13.15 -17.78 6.11
C ASN A 167 -11.68 -17.90 6.56
N ARG A 168 -10.91 -18.82 5.96
CA ARG A 168 -9.47 -18.93 6.23
C ARG A 168 -8.68 -17.70 5.83
N GLN A 169 -9.03 -17.04 4.73
CA GLN A 169 -8.37 -15.80 4.29
C GLN A 169 -8.64 -14.67 5.30
N LEU A 170 -9.89 -14.51 5.78
CA LEU A 170 -10.21 -13.55 6.83
C LEU A 170 -9.47 -13.84 8.14
N ASP A 171 -9.35 -15.12 8.53
CA ASP A 171 -8.61 -15.51 9.73
C ASP A 171 -7.11 -15.24 9.59
N ARG A 172 -6.55 -15.44 8.39
CA ARG A 172 -5.16 -15.07 8.06
C ARG A 172 -4.96 -13.56 8.19
N THR A 173 -5.84 -12.73 7.62
CA THR A 173 -5.75 -11.26 7.77
C THR A 173 -5.80 -10.86 9.25
N ASN A 174 -6.68 -11.47 10.03
CA ASN A 174 -6.74 -11.21 11.48
C ASN A 174 -5.47 -11.62 12.23
N ALA A 175 -4.82 -12.71 11.83
CA ALA A 175 -3.53 -13.12 12.39
C ALA A 175 -2.43 -12.11 12.04
N LEU A 176 -2.38 -11.63 10.79
CA LEU A 176 -1.46 -10.59 10.35
C LEU A 176 -1.62 -9.30 11.14
N LEU A 177 -2.85 -8.82 11.30
CA LEU A 177 -3.13 -7.60 12.06
C LEU A 177 -2.64 -7.68 13.51
N ARG A 178 -2.81 -8.84 14.17
CA ARG A 178 -2.30 -9.06 15.53
C ARG A 178 -0.77 -9.09 15.58
N ALA A 179 -0.14 -9.84 14.67
CA ALA A 179 1.31 -9.95 14.59
C ALA A 179 1.98 -8.59 14.35
N LEU A 180 1.37 -7.78 13.49
CA LEU A 180 1.86 -6.47 13.08
C LEU A 180 1.40 -5.32 14.00
N GLU A 181 0.60 -5.63 15.03
CA GLU A 181 -0.02 -4.66 15.95
C GLU A 181 -0.81 -3.54 15.23
N ILE A 182 -1.43 -3.86 14.08
CA ILE A 182 -2.18 -2.90 13.27
C ILE A 182 -3.60 -2.74 13.81
N SER A 183 -3.94 -1.54 14.26
CA SER A 183 -5.26 -1.17 14.78
C SER A 183 -5.97 -0.08 13.99
N TYR A 184 -5.41 0.35 12.86
CA TYR A 184 -5.94 1.41 12.01
C TYR A 184 -5.58 1.16 10.52
N ILE A 185 -6.28 1.82 9.60
CA ILE A 185 -6.12 1.68 8.15
C ILE A 185 -6.42 3.03 7.44
N PRO A 186 -5.90 3.29 6.23
CA PRO A 186 -5.03 2.42 5.43
C PRO A 186 -3.60 2.35 5.99
N VAL A 187 -3.01 1.15 5.91
CA VAL A 187 -1.63 0.89 6.29
C VAL A 187 -0.99 0.03 5.21
N PHE A 188 0.28 0.30 4.91
CA PHE A 188 1.11 -0.49 4.02
C PHE A 188 2.25 -1.13 4.79
N VAL A 189 2.56 -2.39 4.45
CA VAL A 189 3.74 -3.09 4.97
C VAL A 189 4.63 -3.49 3.81
N VAL A 190 5.88 -3.01 3.82
CA VAL A 190 6.92 -3.47 2.89
C VAL A 190 7.67 -4.60 3.58
N ASN A 191 7.43 -5.83 3.15
CA ASN A 191 7.95 -7.04 3.79
C ASN A 191 9.18 -7.57 3.04
N GLY A 192 10.36 -7.35 3.61
CA GLY A 192 11.62 -7.93 3.17
C GLY A 192 11.95 -9.23 3.90
N PRO A 193 13.06 -9.92 3.56
CA PRO A 193 13.36 -11.21 4.14
C PRO A 193 13.71 -11.19 5.63
N GLU A 194 14.43 -10.14 6.05
CA GLU A 194 14.96 -9.97 7.42
C GLU A 194 14.37 -8.73 8.13
N VAL A 195 13.81 -7.81 7.35
CA VAL A 195 13.23 -6.57 7.86
C VAL A 195 11.90 -6.32 7.17
N ALA A 196 10.96 -5.75 7.92
CA ALA A 196 9.72 -5.25 7.38
C ALA A 196 9.47 -3.84 7.91
N TYR A 197 8.77 -3.05 7.11
CA TYR A 197 8.51 -1.65 7.39
C TYR A 197 7.02 -1.38 7.30
N LEU A 198 6.50 -0.56 8.20
CA LEU A 198 5.11 -0.11 8.19
C LEU A 198 5.06 1.36 7.80
N VAL A 199 4.16 1.69 6.88
CA VAL A 199 3.90 3.05 6.40
C VAL A 199 2.40 3.33 6.52
N SER A 200 2.05 4.49 7.05
CA SER A 200 0.69 5.01 6.98
C SER A 200 0.68 6.44 6.44
N VAL A 201 -0.51 6.96 6.13
CA VAL A 201 -0.67 8.37 5.78
C VAL A 201 -0.16 9.28 6.90
N ASP A 202 -0.37 8.89 8.17
CA ASP A 202 0.09 9.67 9.32
C ASP A 202 1.62 9.74 9.42
N THR A 203 2.33 8.63 9.16
CA THR A 203 3.80 8.64 9.18
C THR A 203 4.36 9.36 7.97
N ALA A 204 3.81 9.12 6.78
CA ALA A 204 4.29 9.74 5.54
C ALA A 204 3.89 11.23 5.41
N GLY A 205 2.90 11.69 6.18
CA GLY A 205 2.42 13.08 6.20
C GLY A 205 1.34 13.43 5.18
N SER A 206 1.19 12.66 4.09
CA SER A 206 0.11 12.81 3.10
C SER A 206 -0.12 11.52 2.30
N GLN A 207 -1.24 11.44 1.59
CA GLN A 207 -1.57 10.31 0.70
C GLN A 207 -0.50 10.13 -0.39
N ASP A 208 -0.13 11.21 -1.08
CA ASP A 208 0.90 11.20 -2.11
C ASP A 208 2.27 10.77 -1.56
N ALA A 209 2.61 11.23 -0.35
CA ALA A 209 3.91 10.96 0.25
C ALA A 209 4.11 9.46 0.58
N VAL A 210 3.02 8.72 0.87
CA VAL A 210 3.09 7.27 1.13
C VAL A 210 3.84 6.55 0.00
N PHE A 211 3.55 6.87 -1.25
CA PHE A 211 4.13 6.15 -2.39
C PHE A 211 5.60 6.49 -2.62
N GLY A 212 6.04 7.70 -2.23
CA GLY A 212 7.46 8.04 -2.19
C GLY A 212 8.22 7.22 -1.14
N VAL A 213 7.62 7.05 0.05
CA VAL A 213 8.17 6.20 1.11
C VAL A 213 8.20 4.74 0.67
N LEU A 214 7.15 4.23 0.02
CA LEU A 214 7.10 2.87 -0.51
C LEU A 214 8.21 2.63 -1.54
N ASP A 215 8.41 3.55 -2.49
CA ASP A 215 9.48 3.47 -3.49
C ASP A 215 10.86 3.38 -2.81
N TYR A 216 11.10 4.22 -1.80
CA TYR A 216 12.34 4.20 -1.02
C TYR A 216 12.55 2.86 -0.28
N LEU A 217 11.53 2.36 0.42
CA LEU A 217 11.63 1.13 1.21
C LEU A 217 11.76 -0.11 0.33
N VAL A 218 11.08 -0.14 -0.81
CA VAL A 218 11.25 -1.19 -1.83
C VAL A 218 12.71 -1.26 -2.29
N GLU A 219 13.32 -0.13 -2.63
CA GLU A 219 14.73 -0.10 -3.04
C GLU A 219 15.68 -0.45 -1.90
N LYS A 220 15.34 -0.08 -0.66
CA LYS A 220 16.10 -0.46 0.53
C LYS A 220 16.10 -1.98 0.73
N VAL A 221 14.93 -2.61 0.72
CA VAL A 221 14.79 -4.08 0.86
C VAL A 221 15.52 -4.81 -0.26
N LYS A 222 15.45 -4.34 -1.51
CA LYS A 222 16.19 -4.95 -2.62
C LYS A 222 17.70 -4.95 -2.38
N LYS A 223 18.26 -3.83 -1.90
CA LYS A 223 19.69 -3.75 -1.60
C LYS A 223 20.09 -4.72 -0.50
N GLU A 224 19.27 -4.82 0.55
CA GLU A 224 19.48 -5.75 1.67
C GLU A 224 19.39 -7.22 1.22
N GLN A 225 18.47 -7.54 0.31
CA GLN A 225 18.36 -8.86 -0.34
C GLN A 225 19.62 -9.25 -1.14
N LEU A 226 20.19 -8.30 -1.89
CA LEU A 226 21.40 -8.54 -2.68
C LEU A 226 22.62 -8.78 -1.78
N THR A 227 22.68 -8.14 -0.61
CA THR A 227 23.80 -8.31 0.33
C THR A 227 23.70 -9.55 1.21
N SER A 228 22.52 -10.16 1.32
CA SER A 228 22.26 -11.37 2.13
C SER A 228 22.32 -12.67 1.32
N GLN A 229 22.42 -12.59 -0.01
CA GLN A 229 22.67 -13.76 -0.86
C GLN A 229 24.15 -14.21 -0.74
N PRO A 230 24.42 -15.49 -0.45
CA PRO A 230 25.78 -16.02 -0.29
C PRO A 230 26.59 -16.07 -1.59
#